data_AF-A0A1Y6L432-F1
#
_entry.id   AF-A0A1Y6L432-F1
#
_cell.length_a   1.000
_cell.length_b   1.000
_cell.length_c   1.000
_cell.angle_alpha   90.00
_cell.angle_beta   90.00
_cell.angle_gamma   90.00
#
_symmetry.space_group_name_H-M   'P 1'
#
loop_
_entity.id
_entity.type
_entity.pdbx_description
1 polymer ?
#
loop_
_entity_poly.entity_id
_entity_poly.type
_entity_poly.pdbx_seq_one_letter_code
_entity_poly.pdbx_strand_id
1 'polypeptide(L)'
;MHTNVIMSSVTSTCTHQSTIQHNFLQFIDEHIHLHDDTDFFSTLVNARIETINHLMPYQTNNLYQCITSDYAQSINGIVPLDSLASYYIEIEKQAIELFGNILCCWAEYEYYRIIQRVIRQPLTKNNNLQRFDNKEDITEVVDQVENDTRLFITPYCELPMTLSNAIALKTIDSIVKKNCYELLYFIMLPIHGEYVIQYHYKNTDLFPTLITTSQF
;
A
#
# COMPACT_ATOMS: atom_id res chain seq x y z
N MET A 1 -4.01 52.58 10.92
CA MET A 1 -3.04 52.04 11.90
C MET A 1 -2.91 50.56 11.65
N HIS A 2 -1.74 50.15 11.17
CA HIS A 2 -1.36 48.77 10.93
C HIS A 2 -1.07 48.05 12.24
N THR A 3 -1.47 46.78 12.31
CA THR A 3 -0.65 45.73 12.91
C THR A 3 -0.91 44.42 12.17
N ASN A 4 0.01 44.12 11.27
CA ASN A 4 0.21 42.78 10.73
C ASN A 4 0.64 41.86 11.87
N VAL A 5 -0.02 40.70 11.99
CA VAL A 5 0.58 39.53 12.62
C VAL A 5 0.85 38.54 11.51
N ILE A 6 2.10 38.49 11.09
CA ILE A 6 2.67 37.41 10.31
C ILE A 6 2.77 36.22 11.27
N MET A 7 2.03 35.15 10.99
CA MET A 7 2.38 33.83 11.49
C MET A 7 2.87 33.00 10.30
N SER A 8 4.19 32.85 10.30
CA SER A 8 4.99 32.02 9.43
C SER A 8 4.81 30.53 9.71
N SER A 9 5.03 29.75 8.66
CA SER A 9 5.69 28.44 8.65
C SER A 9 5.02 27.26 9.39
N VAL A 10 4.12 26.55 8.70
CA VAL A 10 3.77 25.14 9.01
C VAL A 10 3.79 24.24 7.75
N THR A 11 4.04 24.78 6.56
CA THR A 11 3.88 24.01 5.30
C THR A 11 5.13 23.27 4.79
N SER A 12 6.28 23.33 5.48
CA SER A 12 7.55 22.79 4.96
C SER A 12 7.93 21.39 5.45
N THR A 13 7.34 20.88 6.53
CA THR A 13 7.73 19.58 7.13
C THR A 13 7.00 18.40 6.50
N CYS A 14 5.74 18.61 6.08
CA CYS A 14 4.89 17.55 5.51
C CYS A 14 5.41 17.05 4.14
N THR A 15 5.94 17.94 3.29
CA THR A 15 6.48 17.60 1.96
C THR A 15 7.86 16.93 2.00
N HIS A 16 8.66 17.25 3.02
CA HIS A 16 10.00 16.68 3.18
C HIS A 16 9.94 15.23 3.70
N GLN A 17 9.05 14.95 4.64
CA GLN A 17 8.86 13.61 5.19
C GLN A 17 8.33 12.62 4.14
N SER A 18 7.39 13.06 3.30
CA SER A 18 6.87 12.22 2.20
C SER A 18 7.93 11.90 1.14
N THR A 19 8.86 12.84 0.88
CA THR A 19 9.97 12.62 -0.07
C THR A 19 10.96 11.59 0.46
N ILE A 20 11.34 11.67 1.75
CA ILE A 20 12.25 10.69 2.35
C ILE A 20 11.62 9.30 2.38
N GLN A 21 10.35 9.20 2.79
CA GLN A 21 9.61 7.94 2.77
C GLN A 21 9.60 7.33 1.36
N HIS A 22 9.31 8.13 0.32
CA HIS A 22 9.33 7.68 -1.06
C HIS A 22 10.71 7.15 -1.50
N ASN A 23 11.77 7.91 -1.22
CA ASN A 23 13.14 7.49 -1.56
C ASN A 23 13.54 6.20 -0.86
N PHE A 24 13.09 6.00 0.38
CA PHE A 24 13.33 4.77 1.12
C PHE A 24 12.58 3.57 0.52
N LEU A 25 11.33 3.75 0.12
CA LEU A 25 10.57 2.69 -0.58
C LEU A 25 11.21 2.33 -1.93
N GLN A 26 11.72 3.33 -2.67
CA GLN A 26 12.49 3.10 -3.89
C GLN A 26 13.78 2.31 -3.61
N PHE A 27 14.54 2.70 -2.57
CA PHE A 27 15.74 1.98 -2.17
C PHE A 27 15.46 0.51 -1.84
N ILE A 28 14.37 0.23 -1.11
CA ILE A 28 13.94 -1.15 -0.82
C ILE A 28 13.62 -1.90 -2.13
N ASP A 29 12.88 -1.27 -3.04
CA ASP A 29 12.52 -1.89 -4.33
C ASP A 29 13.75 -2.28 -5.15
N GLU A 30 14.73 -1.36 -5.25
CA GLU A 30 16.00 -1.61 -5.93
C GLU A 30 16.81 -2.71 -5.24
N HIS A 31 16.83 -2.73 -3.91
CA HIS A 31 17.51 -3.75 -3.12
C HIS A 31 16.92 -5.14 -3.35
N ILE A 32 15.59 -5.26 -3.32
CA ILE A 32 14.86 -6.51 -3.57
C ILE A 32 15.18 -7.04 -4.97
N HIS A 33 15.14 -6.18 -6.00
CA HIS A 33 15.46 -6.58 -7.37
C HIS A 33 16.92 -6.99 -7.55
N LEU A 34 17.86 -6.30 -6.89
CA LEU A 34 19.30 -6.59 -7.02
C LEU A 34 19.67 -7.95 -6.40
N HIS A 35 18.97 -8.36 -5.34
CA HIS A 35 19.28 -9.58 -4.58
C HIS A 35 18.29 -10.74 -4.84
N ASP A 36 17.29 -10.54 -5.71
CA ASP A 36 16.20 -11.50 -5.96
C ASP A 36 15.44 -11.90 -4.69
N ASP A 37 15.27 -10.94 -3.77
CA ASP A 37 14.66 -11.16 -2.45
C ASP A 37 13.16 -10.82 -2.47
N THR A 38 12.38 -11.58 -3.24
CA THR A 38 10.94 -11.31 -3.42
C THR A 38 10.13 -11.44 -2.14
N ASP A 39 10.65 -12.17 -1.15
CA ASP A 39 10.06 -12.42 0.15
C ASP A 39 10.70 -11.55 1.27
N PHE A 40 11.32 -10.43 0.92
CA PHE A 40 12.07 -9.57 1.85
C PHE A 40 11.27 -9.23 3.12
N PHE A 41 10.05 -8.69 2.97
CA PHE A 41 9.25 -8.27 4.11
C PHE A 41 8.72 -9.45 4.92
N SER A 42 8.28 -10.52 4.26
CA SER A 42 7.79 -11.71 4.96
C SER A 42 8.92 -12.36 5.76
N THR A 43 10.12 -12.44 5.19
CA THR A 43 11.35 -12.93 5.85
C THR A 43 11.71 -12.08 7.08
N LEU A 44 11.76 -10.76 6.93
CA LEU A 44 12.07 -9.83 8.02
C LEU A 44 11.05 -9.93 9.16
N VAL A 45 9.76 -9.88 8.81
CA VAL A 45 8.67 -9.94 9.79
C VAL A 45 8.67 -11.28 10.52
N ASN A 46 8.83 -12.39 9.81
CA ASN A 46 8.88 -13.73 10.41
C ASN A 46 10.05 -13.86 11.39
N ALA A 47 11.25 -13.44 10.99
CA ALA A 47 12.43 -13.49 11.87
C ALA A 47 12.24 -12.63 13.13
N ARG A 48 11.59 -11.46 13.00
CA ARG A 48 11.27 -10.63 14.16
C ARG A 48 10.24 -11.27 15.07
N ILE A 49 9.17 -11.85 14.53
CA ILE A 49 8.17 -12.59 15.31
C ILE A 49 8.81 -13.75 16.06
N GLU A 50 9.69 -14.52 15.41
CA GLU A 50 10.42 -15.62 16.04
C GLU A 50 11.27 -15.12 17.21
N THR A 51 11.98 -13.99 17.02
CA THR A 51 12.77 -13.36 18.08
C THR A 51 11.89 -12.90 19.24
N ILE A 52 10.76 -12.25 18.96
CA ILE A 52 9.79 -11.82 19.99
C ILE A 52 9.28 -13.04 20.75
N ASN A 53 8.82 -14.08 20.05
CA ASN A 53 8.22 -15.26 20.65
C ASN A 53 9.21 -16.11 21.45
N HIS A 54 10.47 -16.16 21.03
CA HIS A 54 11.52 -16.87 21.77
C HIS A 54 11.75 -16.25 23.15
N LEU A 55 11.70 -14.92 23.23
CA LEU A 55 12.03 -14.19 24.44
C LEU A 55 10.80 -13.89 25.31
N MET A 56 9.62 -13.73 24.68
CA MET A 56 8.35 -13.55 25.37
C MET A 56 7.22 -14.15 24.52
N PRO A 57 6.83 -15.42 24.73
CA PRO A 57 5.80 -16.09 23.93
C PRO A 57 4.46 -15.36 24.09
N TYR A 58 4.16 -14.46 23.14
CA TYR A 58 2.96 -13.66 23.12
C TYR A 58 1.80 -14.46 22.53
N GLN A 59 0.63 -14.41 23.17
CA GLN A 59 -0.58 -15.13 22.76
C GLN A 59 -1.52 -14.28 21.90
N THR A 60 -1.02 -13.66 20.83
CA THR A 60 -1.90 -12.95 19.89
C THR A 60 -1.67 -13.41 18.46
N ASN A 61 -2.78 -13.67 17.77
CA ASN A 61 -2.80 -13.94 16.34
C ASN A 61 -2.82 -12.63 15.52
N ASN A 62 -2.96 -11.47 16.17
CA ASN A 62 -2.92 -10.18 15.49
C ASN A 62 -1.47 -9.69 15.39
N LEU A 63 -0.98 -9.61 14.17
CA LEU A 63 0.42 -9.31 13.88
C LEU A 63 0.82 -7.90 14.35
N TYR A 64 -0.09 -6.93 14.20
CA TYR A 64 0.13 -5.56 14.65
C TYR A 64 0.37 -5.49 16.16
N GLN A 65 -0.52 -6.10 16.95
CA GLN A 65 -0.37 -6.16 18.40
C GLN A 65 0.93 -6.83 18.85
N CYS A 66 1.38 -7.87 18.15
CA CYS A 66 2.65 -8.54 18.43
C CYS A 66 3.82 -7.56 18.25
N ILE A 67 3.93 -6.95 17.05
CA ILE A 67 5.03 -6.05 16.67
C ILE A 67 5.02 -4.73 17.45
N THR A 68 3.85 -4.25 17.86
CA THR A 68 3.74 -2.97 18.61
C THR A 68 3.63 -3.13 20.12
N SER A 69 3.80 -4.35 20.66
CA SER A 69 3.85 -4.54 22.11
C SER A 69 5.04 -3.77 22.73
N ASP A 70 4.92 -3.34 23.98
CA ASP A 70 6.00 -2.61 24.70
C ASP A 70 7.33 -3.37 24.63
N TYR A 71 7.25 -4.70 24.74
CA TYR A 71 8.41 -5.57 24.62
C TYR A 71 9.00 -5.56 23.21
N ALA A 72 8.17 -5.78 22.18
CA ALA A 72 8.63 -5.76 20.79
C ALA A 72 9.26 -4.40 20.43
N GLN A 73 8.65 -3.29 20.85
CA GLN A 73 9.20 -1.95 20.65
C GLN A 73 10.58 -1.76 21.29
N SER A 74 10.88 -2.46 22.39
CA SER A 74 12.21 -2.40 23.03
C SER A 74 13.31 -3.16 22.28
N ILE A 75 12.94 -4.01 21.31
CA ILE A 75 13.89 -4.87 20.58
C ILE A 75 13.89 -4.65 19.05
N ASN A 76 12.78 -4.20 18.45
CA ASN A 76 12.67 -3.97 17.02
C ASN A 76 13.70 -2.92 16.57
N GLY A 77 14.46 -3.23 15.51
CA GLY A 77 15.55 -2.36 15.02
C GLY A 77 16.75 -2.25 15.97
N ILE A 78 16.79 -2.98 17.09
CA ILE A 78 17.89 -2.91 18.08
C ILE A 78 18.58 -4.26 18.21
N VAL A 79 17.79 -5.31 18.47
CA VAL A 79 18.31 -6.67 18.64
C VAL A 79 18.55 -7.29 17.26
N PRO A 80 19.77 -7.79 16.98
CA PRO A 80 20.10 -8.49 15.74
C PRO A 80 19.13 -9.64 15.42
N LEU A 81 18.97 -9.91 14.13
CA LEU A 81 18.25 -11.08 13.63
C LEU A 81 19.31 -12.11 13.21
N ASP A 82 19.66 -13.04 14.10
CA ASP A 82 20.83 -13.93 13.96
C ASP A 82 20.83 -14.77 12.67
N SER A 83 19.64 -15.05 12.11
CA SER A 83 19.45 -15.80 10.88
C SER A 83 19.51 -14.96 9.60
N LEU A 84 19.58 -13.62 9.72
CA LEU A 84 19.50 -12.70 8.60
C LEU A 84 20.75 -11.82 8.47
N ALA A 85 21.00 -11.36 7.26
CA ALA A 85 22.08 -10.42 7.00
C ALA A 85 21.84 -9.06 7.68
N SER A 86 22.92 -8.35 8.01
CA SER A 86 22.85 -7.10 8.79
C SER A 86 22.07 -5.97 8.13
N TYR A 87 21.84 -6.00 6.82
CA TYR A 87 21.03 -4.97 6.15
C TYR A 87 19.55 -5.03 6.56
N TYR A 88 19.03 -6.19 6.95
CA TYR A 88 17.64 -6.33 7.39
C TYR A 88 17.35 -5.49 8.62
N ILE A 89 18.26 -5.46 9.60
CA ILE A 89 18.07 -4.63 10.80
C ILE A 89 18.22 -3.14 10.50
N GLU A 90 19.10 -2.76 9.57
CA GLU A 90 19.22 -1.36 9.16
C GLU A 90 17.94 -0.88 8.43
N ILE A 91 17.35 -1.74 7.60
CA ILE A 91 16.06 -1.45 6.96
C ILE A 91 14.94 -1.40 8.01
N GLU A 92 14.92 -2.32 8.98
CA GLU A 92 13.93 -2.31 10.07
C GLU A 92 13.99 -1.01 10.88
N LYS A 93 15.19 -0.52 11.24
CA LYS A 93 15.39 0.77 11.93
C LYS A 93 14.78 1.92 11.14
N GLN A 94 15.12 2.02 9.86
CA GLN A 94 14.61 3.08 8.99
C GLN A 94 13.09 2.97 8.78
N ALA A 95 12.56 1.75 8.69
CA ALA A 95 11.13 1.50 8.61
C ALA A 95 10.39 1.99 9.87
N ILE A 96 10.95 1.77 11.06
CA ILE A 96 10.40 2.27 12.33
C ILE A 96 10.45 3.79 12.37
N GLU A 97 11.59 4.40 12.03
CA GLU A 97 11.74 5.87 12.05
C GLU A 97 10.76 6.56 11.09
N LEU A 98 10.60 6.00 9.89
CA LEU A 98 9.83 6.64 8.82
C LEU A 98 8.33 6.29 8.86
N PHE A 99 7.96 5.09 9.29
CA PHE A 99 6.58 4.56 9.21
C PHE A 99 6.02 4.08 10.56
N GLY A 100 6.80 4.19 11.64
CA GLY A 100 6.41 3.80 13.00
C GLY A 100 6.63 2.31 13.30
N ASN A 101 6.52 1.42 12.31
CA ASN A 101 6.88 0.01 12.43
C ASN A 101 7.06 -0.65 11.04
N ILE A 102 7.60 -1.87 11.04
CA ILE A 102 7.87 -2.62 9.80
C ILE A 102 6.60 -3.01 9.02
N LEU A 103 5.47 -3.23 9.69
CA LEU A 103 4.22 -3.62 9.02
C LEU A 103 3.58 -2.46 8.26
N CYS A 104 3.61 -1.26 8.85
CA CYS A 104 3.21 -0.02 8.16
C CYS A 104 4.10 0.22 6.94
N CYS A 105 5.42 0.05 7.08
CA CYS A 105 6.35 0.16 5.97
C CYS A 105 6.05 -0.86 4.86
N TRP A 106 5.72 -2.11 5.21
CA TRP A 106 5.34 -3.13 4.22
C TRP A 106 4.06 -2.74 3.47
N ALA A 107 3.02 -2.29 4.18
CA ALA A 107 1.78 -1.83 3.52
C ALA A 107 2.03 -0.67 2.55
N GLU A 108 2.84 0.31 2.95
CA GLU A 108 3.26 1.43 2.10
C GLU A 108 4.12 0.98 0.91
N TYR A 109 4.96 -0.05 1.09
CA TYR A 109 5.72 -0.65 0.00
C TYR A 109 4.82 -1.34 -1.03
N GLU A 110 3.81 -2.10 -0.61
CA GLU A 110 2.84 -2.69 -1.56
C GLU A 110 2.05 -1.62 -2.30
N TYR A 111 1.67 -0.54 -1.61
CA TYR A 111 1.04 0.63 -2.24
C TYR A 111 1.98 1.22 -3.30
N TYR A 112 3.23 1.50 -2.92
CA TYR A 112 4.27 2.01 -3.82
C TYR A 112 4.43 1.14 -5.06
N ARG A 113 4.53 -0.18 -4.91
CA ARG A 113 4.68 -1.11 -6.04
C ARG A 113 3.52 -1.02 -7.02
N ILE A 114 2.30 -0.93 -6.53
CA ILE A 114 1.11 -0.79 -7.39
C ILE A 114 1.18 0.53 -8.16
N ILE A 115 1.51 1.64 -7.48
CA ILE A 115 1.67 2.94 -8.15
C ILE A 115 2.78 2.91 -9.20
N GLN A 116 3.92 2.28 -8.93
CA GLN A 116 4.98 2.12 -9.93
C GLN A 116 4.52 1.32 -11.15
N ARG A 117 3.71 0.26 -10.97
CA ARG A 117 3.11 -0.47 -12.10
C ARG A 117 2.18 0.41 -12.91
N VAL A 118 1.33 1.19 -12.25
CA VAL A 118 0.39 2.13 -12.91
C VAL A 118 1.15 3.19 -13.71
N ILE A 119 2.21 3.77 -13.15
CA ILE A 119 3.05 4.78 -13.84
C ILE A 119 3.76 4.16 -15.05
N ARG A 120 4.27 2.94 -14.93
CA ARG A 120 5.01 2.24 -16.00
C ARG A 120 4.09 1.69 -17.10
N GLN A 121 2.81 1.47 -16.83
CA GLN A 121 1.87 0.99 -17.83
C GLN A 121 1.55 2.10 -18.84
N PRO A 122 1.82 1.90 -20.14
CA PRO A 122 1.40 2.87 -21.14
C PRO A 122 -0.13 2.95 -21.12
N LEU A 123 -0.66 4.18 -21.05
CA LEU A 123 -2.08 4.47 -21.25
C LEU A 123 -2.44 4.16 -22.72
N THR A 124 -2.48 2.88 -23.09
CA THR A 124 -2.95 2.48 -24.41
C THR A 124 -4.43 2.79 -24.47
N LYS A 125 -4.77 3.84 -25.22
CA LYS A 125 -6.12 4.28 -25.56
C LYS A 125 -6.89 3.18 -26.32
N ASN A 126 -7.26 2.11 -25.65
CA ASN A 126 -8.29 1.19 -26.14
C ASN A 126 -9.66 1.48 -25.53
N ASN A 127 -9.76 2.51 -24.70
CA ASN A 127 -11.05 3.12 -24.42
C ASN A 127 -11.42 3.94 -25.66
N ASN A 128 -12.20 3.32 -26.56
CA ASN A 128 -13.07 4.10 -27.42
C ASN A 128 -13.73 5.15 -26.54
N LEU A 129 -13.64 6.43 -26.90
CA LEU A 129 -14.37 7.52 -26.23
C LEU A 129 -15.87 7.19 -26.33
N GLN A 130 -16.36 6.35 -25.43
CA GLN A 130 -17.77 6.12 -25.28
C GLN A 130 -18.27 7.37 -24.57
N ARG A 131 -18.76 8.33 -25.37
CA ARG A 131 -19.65 9.36 -24.88
C ARG A 131 -20.88 8.65 -24.31
N PHE A 132 -20.80 8.25 -23.06
CA PHE A 132 -21.98 7.91 -22.28
C PHE A 132 -22.50 9.21 -21.67
N ASP A 133 -23.64 9.67 -22.18
CA ASP A 133 -24.42 10.74 -21.58
C ASP A 133 -25.30 10.18 -20.44
N ASN A 134 -24.70 9.33 -19.60
CA ASN A 134 -25.39 8.70 -18.49
C ASN A 134 -24.92 9.35 -17.19
N LYS A 135 -25.78 10.22 -16.64
CA LYS A 135 -25.65 10.74 -15.27
C LYS A 135 -25.93 9.69 -14.19
N GLU A 136 -26.16 8.44 -14.57
CA GLU A 136 -26.56 7.36 -13.68
C GLU A 136 -25.39 6.46 -13.36
N ASP A 137 -25.35 5.99 -12.11
CA ASP A 137 -24.39 5.01 -11.64
C ASP A 137 -24.62 3.67 -12.35
N ILE A 138 -23.57 3.12 -12.94
CA ILE A 138 -23.58 1.81 -13.59
C ILE A 138 -23.15 0.78 -12.57
N THR A 139 -23.94 -0.29 -12.42
CA THR A 139 -23.60 -1.46 -11.60
C THR A 139 -23.53 -2.67 -12.51
N GLU A 140 -22.44 -3.43 -12.42
CA GLU A 140 -22.26 -4.67 -13.18
C GLU A 140 -21.44 -5.70 -12.40
N VAL A 141 -21.47 -6.93 -12.88
CA VAL A 141 -20.62 -8.02 -12.41
C VAL A 141 -19.49 -8.19 -13.41
N VAL A 142 -18.27 -8.24 -12.90
CA VAL A 142 -17.05 -8.47 -13.69
C VAL A 142 -16.45 -9.79 -13.25
N ASP A 143 -16.48 -10.75 -14.16
CA ASP A 143 -15.83 -12.03 -13.99
C ASP A 143 -14.32 -11.87 -14.23
N GLN A 144 -13.50 -12.55 -13.43
CA GLN A 144 -12.04 -12.59 -13.58
C GLN A 144 -11.42 -11.18 -13.70
N VAL A 145 -11.55 -10.37 -12.65
CA VAL A 145 -11.08 -8.97 -12.61
C VAL A 145 -9.60 -8.79 -12.92
N GLU A 146 -8.78 -9.83 -12.80
CA GLU A 146 -7.38 -9.85 -13.23
C GLU A 146 -7.21 -9.62 -14.74
N ASN A 147 -8.22 -9.97 -15.53
CA ASN A 147 -8.23 -9.87 -16.99
C ASN A 147 -8.91 -8.59 -17.49
N ASP A 148 -9.53 -7.80 -16.61
CA ASP A 148 -10.19 -6.55 -16.98
C ASP A 148 -9.15 -5.47 -17.30
N THR A 149 -9.09 -5.09 -18.58
CA THR A 149 -8.14 -4.08 -19.08
C THR A 149 -8.67 -2.64 -19.01
N ARG A 150 -9.92 -2.43 -18.58
CA ARG A 150 -10.51 -1.09 -18.48
C ARG A 150 -9.80 -0.31 -17.38
N LEU A 151 -9.62 0.99 -17.63
CA LEU A 151 -8.96 1.89 -16.71
C LEU A 151 -9.97 2.75 -15.96
N PHE A 152 -9.82 2.83 -14.65
CA PHE A 152 -10.69 3.55 -13.74
C PHE A 152 -9.90 4.60 -12.95
N ILE A 153 -10.52 5.74 -12.69
CA ILE A 153 -10.10 6.67 -11.65
C ILE A 153 -10.65 6.16 -10.32
N THR A 154 -9.85 6.25 -9.25
CA THR A 154 -10.23 5.75 -7.92
C THR A 154 -10.06 6.85 -6.88
N PRO A 155 -10.72 6.76 -5.71
CA PRO A 155 -10.45 7.68 -4.59
C PRO A 155 -9.07 7.46 -3.95
N TYR A 156 -8.36 6.38 -4.32
CA TYR A 156 -7.06 6.01 -3.75
C TYR A 156 -5.88 6.56 -4.55
N CYS A 157 -6.11 6.97 -5.80
CA CYS A 157 -5.09 7.47 -6.71
C CYS A 157 -5.72 8.22 -7.89
N GLU A 158 -5.14 9.36 -8.26
CA GLU A 158 -5.60 10.20 -9.37
C GLU A 158 -5.21 9.65 -10.76
N LEU A 159 -4.35 8.62 -10.82
CA LEU A 159 -3.95 7.98 -12.07
C LEU A 159 -4.96 6.91 -12.50
N PRO A 160 -5.30 6.82 -13.80
CA PRO A 160 -6.12 5.74 -14.32
C PRO A 160 -5.42 4.39 -14.12
N MET A 161 -6.13 3.40 -13.62
CA MET A 161 -5.59 2.07 -13.35
C MET A 161 -6.59 0.95 -13.64
N THR A 162 -6.08 -0.27 -13.85
CA THR A 162 -6.91 -1.46 -14.00
C THR A 162 -7.75 -1.72 -12.75
N LEU A 163 -8.86 -2.44 -12.93
CA LEU A 163 -9.72 -2.85 -11.81
C LEU A 163 -8.94 -3.66 -10.76
N SER A 164 -8.05 -4.56 -11.19
CA SER A 164 -7.17 -5.34 -10.30
C SER A 164 -6.29 -4.44 -9.41
N ASN A 165 -5.66 -3.40 -9.97
CA ASN A 165 -4.87 -2.46 -9.19
C ASN A 165 -5.74 -1.65 -8.22
N ALA A 166 -6.94 -1.23 -8.65
CA ALA A 166 -7.88 -0.51 -7.80
C ALA A 166 -8.33 -1.35 -6.59
N ILE A 167 -8.61 -2.65 -6.81
CA ILE A 167 -8.97 -3.59 -5.73
C ILE A 167 -7.79 -3.81 -4.78
N ALA A 168 -6.56 -3.91 -5.30
CA ALA A 168 -5.36 -4.05 -4.48
C ALA A 168 -5.18 -2.82 -3.57
N LEU A 169 -5.28 -1.60 -4.10
CA LEU A 169 -5.16 -0.37 -3.29
C LEU A 169 -6.25 -0.29 -2.21
N LYS A 170 -7.49 -0.61 -2.55
CA LYS A 170 -8.60 -0.67 -1.58
C LYS A 170 -8.34 -1.70 -0.48
N THR A 171 -7.77 -2.85 -0.83
CA THR A 171 -7.41 -3.91 0.12
C THR A 171 -6.35 -3.40 1.10
N ILE A 172 -5.29 -2.76 0.60
CA ILE A 172 -4.23 -2.17 1.44
C ILE A 172 -4.82 -1.13 2.39
N ASP A 173 -5.67 -0.22 1.90
CA ASP A 173 -6.36 0.78 2.71
C ASP A 173 -7.20 0.13 3.84
N SER A 174 -7.92 -0.95 3.53
CA SER A 174 -8.66 -1.71 4.55
C SER A 174 -7.73 -2.42 5.55
N ILE A 175 -6.58 -2.93 5.13
CA ILE A 175 -5.60 -3.59 6.02
C ILE A 175 -5.09 -2.58 7.05
N VAL A 176 -4.65 -1.42 6.58
CA VAL A 176 -4.12 -0.34 7.43
C VAL A 176 -5.20 0.16 8.39
N LYS A 177 -6.41 0.47 7.89
CA LYS A 177 -7.52 0.98 8.73
C LYS A 177 -7.97 0.01 9.82
N LYS A 178 -7.86 -1.30 9.58
CA LYS A 178 -8.29 -2.35 10.52
C LYS A 178 -7.15 -2.96 11.32
N ASN A 179 -5.90 -2.58 11.05
CA ASN A 179 -4.69 -3.20 11.60
C ASN A 179 -4.62 -4.72 11.38
N CYS A 180 -5.09 -5.19 10.21
CA CYS A 180 -5.09 -6.62 9.83
C CYS A 180 -3.89 -6.95 8.93
N TYR A 181 -2.68 -6.64 9.40
CA TYR A 181 -1.45 -6.75 8.61
C TYR A 181 -1.08 -8.18 8.24
N GLU A 182 -1.63 -9.18 8.95
CA GLU A 182 -1.56 -10.60 8.58
C GLU A 182 -2.08 -10.89 7.16
N LEU A 183 -2.93 -10.02 6.60
CA LEU A 183 -3.45 -10.16 5.24
C LEU A 183 -2.43 -9.73 4.16
N LEU A 184 -1.33 -9.06 4.52
CA LEU A 184 -0.28 -8.68 3.56
C LEU A 184 0.38 -9.89 2.90
N TYR A 185 0.49 -11.02 3.63
CA TYR A 185 0.96 -12.29 3.08
C TYR A 185 0.10 -12.81 1.91
N PHE A 186 -1.14 -12.34 1.81
CA PHE A 186 -2.14 -12.77 0.84
C PHE A 186 -2.60 -11.65 -0.09
N ILE A 187 -1.81 -10.57 -0.21
CA ILE A 187 -2.23 -9.33 -0.90
C ILE A 187 -2.58 -9.54 -2.38
N MET A 188 -2.10 -10.62 -3.00
CA MET A 188 -2.42 -10.98 -4.38
C MET A 188 -3.73 -11.77 -4.52
N LEU A 189 -4.32 -12.32 -3.45
CA LEU A 189 -5.58 -13.07 -3.58
C LEU A 189 -6.78 -12.19 -4.00
N PRO A 190 -6.98 -10.98 -3.45
CA PRO A 190 -8.16 -10.17 -3.77
C PRO A 190 -8.19 -9.63 -5.20
N ILE A 191 -7.11 -9.76 -5.97
CA ILE A 191 -7.11 -9.28 -7.37
C ILE A 191 -7.61 -10.34 -8.35
N HIS A 192 -8.15 -11.47 -7.86
CA HIS A 192 -8.68 -12.56 -8.66
C HIS A 192 -10.16 -12.82 -8.38
N GLY A 193 -10.88 -13.20 -9.43
CA GLY A 193 -12.25 -13.70 -9.31
C GLY A 193 -13.32 -12.68 -9.71
N GLU A 194 -14.52 -12.87 -9.17
CA GLU A 194 -15.74 -12.16 -9.58
C GLU A 194 -16.08 -11.02 -8.62
N TYR A 195 -16.37 -9.85 -9.18
CA TYR A 195 -16.69 -8.65 -8.39
C TYR A 195 -17.93 -7.93 -8.94
N VAL A 196 -18.78 -7.46 -8.02
CA VAL A 196 -19.70 -6.37 -8.32
C VAL A 196 -18.94 -5.06 -8.29
N ILE A 197 -19.04 -4.28 -9.35
CA ILE A 197 -18.49 -2.93 -9.40
C ILE A 197 -19.59 -1.91 -9.64
N GLN A 198 -19.42 -0.74 -9.03
CA GLN A 198 -20.25 0.43 -9.31
C GLN A 198 -19.34 1.57 -9.73
N TYR A 199 -19.64 2.18 -10.88
CA TYR A 199 -18.86 3.29 -11.42
C TYR A 199 -19.75 4.27 -12.19
N HIS A 200 -19.22 5.45 -12.45
CA HIS A 200 -19.92 6.47 -13.21
C HIS A 200 -18.96 7.24 -14.11
N TYR A 201 -19.50 7.85 -15.17
CA TYR A 201 -18.77 8.81 -15.99
C TYR A 201 -19.18 10.21 -15.56
N LYS A 202 -18.21 11.11 -15.34
CA LYS A 202 -18.54 12.54 -15.33
C LYS A 202 -18.50 13.05 -16.76
N ASN A 203 -19.36 14.00 -17.09
CA ASN A 203 -19.38 14.61 -18.42
C ASN A 203 -17.98 15.13 -18.73
N THR A 204 -17.39 14.64 -19.83
CA THR A 204 -16.03 14.90 -20.36
C THR A 204 -14.88 14.02 -19.85
N ASP A 205 -15.11 13.09 -18.91
CA ASP A 205 -14.05 12.20 -18.42
C ASP A 205 -13.68 11.13 -19.45
N LEU A 206 -12.37 10.88 -19.61
CA LEU A 206 -11.83 9.81 -20.46
C LEU A 206 -11.94 8.43 -19.80
N PHE A 207 -12.05 8.40 -18.47
CA PHE A 207 -12.05 7.19 -17.66
C PHE A 207 -13.21 7.23 -16.66
N PRO A 208 -13.94 6.13 -16.45
CA PRO A 208 -14.94 6.06 -15.39
C PRO A 208 -14.31 6.25 -14.01
N THR A 209 -15.04 6.87 -13.09
CA THR A 209 -14.70 6.90 -11.67
C THR A 209 -15.33 5.70 -10.98
N LEU A 210 -14.49 4.84 -10.38
CA LEU A 210 -14.92 3.69 -9.59
C LEU A 210 -15.42 4.17 -8.22
N ILE A 211 -16.66 3.84 -7.90
CA ILE A 211 -17.32 4.20 -6.64
C ILE A 211 -17.10 3.10 -5.60
N THR A 212 -17.46 1.87 -5.95
CA THR A 212 -17.31 0.72 -5.07
C THR A 212 -17.01 -0.57 -5.83
N THR A 213 -16.49 -1.53 -5.08
CA THR A 213 -16.20 -2.90 -5.49
C THR A 213 -16.59 -3.84 -4.35
N SER A 214 -17.17 -4.99 -4.66
CA SER A 214 -17.46 -6.02 -3.66
C SER A 214 -17.26 -7.38 -4.31
N GLN A 215 -16.53 -8.26 -3.63
CA GLN A 215 -16.32 -9.62 -4.10
C GLN A 215 -17.63 -10.40 -3.98
N PHE A 216 -17.96 -11.19 -4.99
CA PHE A 216 -19.13 -12.07 -4.99
C PHE A 216 -18.91 -13.32 -4.13
#